data_AF-A0A4V1RW17-F1
#
_entry.id   AF-A0A4V1RW17-F1
#
_cell.length_a   1.000
_cell.length_b   1.000
_cell.length_c   1.000
_cell.angle_alpha   90.00
_cell.angle_beta   90.00
_cell.angle_gamma   90.00
#
_symmetry.space_group_name_H-M   'P 1'
#
loop_
_entity.id
_entity.type
_entity.pdbx_description
1 polymer ?
#
loop_
_entity_poly.entity_id
_entity_poly.type
_entity_poly.pdbx_seq_one_letter_code
_entity_poly.pdbx_strand_id
1 'polypeptide(L)'
;MLGSALAGMAQTVDYTLRYNIPQARYEVYARPDFTQSQFNWGSSQVSVVTPSSLTNAAFTITSVSGGSWSDNSRVYEVEGSDFHGVGSVGDKVDLTSGVETLLFHFTLPGGVCLPGLRLYINGSDPDSSEPGMRGGDFTNTMYSANDILGENNLYFENYANTGTLCTNCNLTAPTLSK
;
A
#
# COMPACT_ATOMS: atom_id res chain seq x y z
N MET A 1 -4.20 37.81 -26.14
CA MET A 1 -4.72 36.78 -25.22
C MET A 1 -3.62 35.75 -25.03
N LEU A 2 -2.87 35.83 -23.93
CA LEU A 2 -1.92 34.77 -23.56
C LEU A 2 -2.76 33.61 -23.01
N GLY A 3 -2.77 32.48 -23.73
CA GLY A 3 -3.38 31.25 -23.26
C GLY A 3 -2.51 30.64 -22.17
N SER A 4 -3.02 30.59 -20.94
CA SER A 4 -2.47 29.74 -19.89
C SER A 4 -2.59 28.30 -20.36
N ALA A 5 -1.46 27.67 -20.68
CA ALA A 5 -1.40 26.22 -20.81
C ALA A 5 -1.67 25.63 -19.42
N LEU A 6 -2.80 24.93 -19.27
CA LEU A 6 -2.99 24.04 -18.13
C LEU A 6 -1.92 22.95 -18.24
N ALA A 7 -1.02 22.88 -17.26
CA ALA A 7 -0.19 21.70 -17.08
C ALA A 7 -1.13 20.50 -16.87
N GLY A 8 -1.11 19.52 -17.78
CA GLY A 8 -1.78 18.25 -17.55
C GLY A 8 -1.10 17.58 -16.37
N MET A 9 -1.80 17.40 -15.25
CA MET A 9 -1.31 16.60 -14.14
C MET A 9 -1.16 15.15 -14.65
N ALA A 10 0.01 14.54 -14.46
CA ALA A 10 0.19 13.12 -14.73
C ALA A 10 -0.73 12.31 -13.80
N GLN A 11 -1.27 11.19 -14.28
CA GLN A 11 -2.09 10.30 -13.45
C GLN A 11 -1.28 9.77 -12.27
N THR A 12 -1.88 9.74 -11.09
CA THR A 12 -1.23 9.26 -9.87
C THR A 12 -2.14 8.34 -9.06
N VAL A 13 -1.49 7.49 -8.25
CA VAL A 13 -2.13 6.57 -7.32
C VAL A 13 -1.41 6.64 -5.99
N ASP A 14 -2.15 6.98 -4.93
CA ASP A 14 -1.66 6.88 -3.56
C ASP A 14 -2.01 5.54 -2.94
N TYR A 15 -1.19 5.06 -1.99
CA TYR A 15 -1.50 3.88 -1.20
C TYR A 15 -1.73 4.19 0.28
N THR A 16 -2.50 3.32 0.95
CA THR A 16 -2.57 3.31 2.42
C THR A 16 -2.80 1.90 2.95
N LEU A 17 -2.49 1.69 4.22
CA LEU A 17 -2.73 0.46 4.96
C LEU A 17 -3.53 0.80 6.21
N ARG A 18 -4.58 0.04 6.48
CA ARG A 18 -5.41 0.19 7.68
C ARG A 18 -5.76 -1.14 8.29
N TYR A 19 -5.92 -1.15 9.60
CA TYR A 19 -6.50 -2.30 10.30
C TYR A 19 -8.02 -2.14 10.39
N ASN A 20 -8.73 -3.13 9.89
CA ASN A 20 -10.18 -3.24 9.98
C ASN A 20 -10.54 -4.04 11.23
N ILE A 21 -10.96 -3.33 12.28
CA ILE A 21 -11.28 -3.94 13.58
C ILE A 21 -12.44 -4.93 13.50
N PRO A 22 -13.58 -4.61 12.84
CA PRO A 22 -14.68 -5.56 12.71
C PRO A 22 -14.31 -6.88 12.03
N GLN A 23 -13.39 -6.84 11.06
CA GLN A 23 -12.98 -8.01 10.27
C GLN A 23 -11.64 -8.61 10.70
N ALA A 24 -11.00 -8.03 11.73
CA ALA A 24 -9.71 -8.44 12.28
C ALA A 24 -8.61 -8.66 11.22
N ARG A 25 -8.48 -7.72 10.27
CA ARG A 25 -7.56 -7.84 9.13
C ARG A 25 -6.93 -6.52 8.73
N TYR A 26 -5.76 -6.59 8.13
CA TYR A 26 -5.11 -5.45 7.48
C TYR A 26 -5.58 -5.34 6.04
N GLU A 27 -5.89 -4.13 5.62
CA GLU A 27 -6.43 -3.81 4.31
C GLU A 27 -5.55 -2.76 3.64
N VAL A 28 -5.18 -3.02 2.39
CA VAL A 28 -4.33 -2.13 1.59
C VAL A 28 -5.16 -1.56 0.46
N TYR A 29 -5.15 -0.23 0.35
CA TYR A 29 -5.99 0.52 -0.57
C TYR A 29 -5.16 1.33 -1.55
N ALA A 30 -5.71 1.52 -2.75
CA ALA A 30 -5.27 2.49 -3.73
C ALA A 30 -6.27 3.64 -3.84
N ARG A 31 -5.78 4.87 -4.00
CA ARG A 31 -6.62 6.05 -4.25
C ARG A 31 -6.07 6.82 -5.46
N PRO A 32 -6.70 6.72 -6.63
CA PRO A 32 -6.25 7.40 -7.84
C PRO A 32 -6.71 8.86 -7.88
N ASP A 33 -6.02 9.71 -8.64
CA ASP A 33 -6.48 11.07 -9.00
C ASP A 33 -7.27 11.12 -10.33
N PHE A 34 -7.58 9.95 -10.88
CA PHE A 34 -8.28 9.78 -12.15
C PHE A 34 -9.42 8.76 -12.04
N THR A 35 -10.39 8.88 -12.95
CA THR A 35 -11.51 7.94 -13.08
C THR A 35 -11.41 7.20 -14.40
N GLN A 36 -11.42 5.88 -14.35
CA GLN A 36 -11.43 5.04 -15.54
C GLN A 36 -12.04 3.67 -15.22
N SER A 37 -13.08 3.30 -15.95
CA SER A 37 -13.61 1.94 -15.91
C SER A 37 -12.72 0.99 -16.69
N GLN A 38 -12.58 -0.24 -16.20
CA GLN A 38 -11.76 -1.29 -16.80
C GLN A 38 -10.33 -0.82 -17.05
N PHE A 39 -9.79 -0.02 -16.13
CA PHE A 39 -8.39 0.41 -16.17
C PHE A 39 -7.50 -0.83 -16.13
N ASN A 40 -6.52 -0.89 -17.04
CA ASN A 40 -5.59 -2.01 -17.08
C ASN A 40 -4.50 -1.80 -16.02
N TRP A 41 -4.74 -2.31 -14.80
CA TRP A 41 -3.72 -2.38 -13.76
C TRP A 41 -2.63 -3.35 -14.21
N GLY A 42 -1.37 -2.92 -14.22
CA GLY A 42 -0.22 -3.72 -14.61
C GLY A 42 0.54 -4.28 -13.41
N SER A 43 1.78 -4.68 -13.65
CA SER A 43 2.67 -5.13 -12.58
C SER A 43 2.78 -4.05 -11.51
N SER A 44 2.68 -4.42 -10.25
CA SER A 44 2.73 -3.48 -9.13
C SER A 44 3.30 -4.15 -7.89
N GLN A 45 3.93 -3.37 -7.03
CA GLN A 45 4.39 -3.80 -5.72
C GLN A 45 3.89 -2.80 -4.66
N VAL A 46 3.29 -3.34 -3.58
CA VAL A 46 2.97 -2.58 -2.37
C VAL A 46 3.59 -3.30 -1.20
N SER A 47 4.68 -2.75 -0.69
CA SER A 47 5.46 -3.40 0.36
C SER A 47 4.97 -2.96 1.74
N VAL A 48 4.91 -3.93 2.65
CA VAL A 48 4.50 -3.76 4.03
C VAL A 48 5.74 -3.87 4.92
N VAL A 49 5.83 -2.95 5.88
CA VAL A 49 6.85 -2.95 6.93
C VAL A 49 6.18 -3.30 8.25
N THR A 50 6.71 -4.29 8.93
CA THR A 50 6.24 -4.72 10.26
C THR A 50 7.33 -4.59 11.31
N PRO A 51 6.98 -4.43 12.58
CA PRO A 51 7.95 -4.60 13.66
C PRO A 51 8.54 -6.03 13.63
N SER A 52 9.85 -6.16 13.85
CA SER A 52 10.56 -7.45 13.97
C SER A 52 10.11 -8.34 15.14
N SER A 53 9.21 -7.84 16.00
CA SER A 53 8.57 -8.66 17.04
C SER A 53 7.49 -9.59 16.48
N LEU A 54 7.07 -9.37 15.23
CA LEU A 54 6.18 -10.28 14.52
C LEU A 54 6.95 -11.58 14.20
N THR A 55 6.25 -12.72 14.22
CA THR A 55 6.86 -13.99 13.82
C THR A 55 7.18 -13.97 12.33
N ASN A 56 8.44 -14.30 11.99
CA ASN A 56 8.92 -14.40 10.61
C ASN A 56 8.16 -15.48 9.82
N ALA A 57 7.12 -15.05 9.10
CA ALA A 57 6.28 -15.88 8.27
C ALA A 57 5.76 -15.08 7.09
N ALA A 58 5.43 -15.74 5.98
CA ALA A 58 4.77 -15.06 4.85
C ALA A 58 3.35 -14.66 5.24
N PHE A 59 2.87 -13.53 4.71
CA PHE A 59 1.47 -13.18 4.82
C PHE A 59 0.60 -14.08 3.92
N THR A 60 -0.53 -14.51 4.47
CA THR A 60 -1.59 -15.09 3.65
C THR A 60 -2.42 -13.96 3.05
N ILE A 61 -2.10 -13.60 1.80
CA ILE A 61 -2.76 -12.52 1.07
C ILE A 61 -4.09 -13.02 0.47
N THR A 62 -5.16 -12.25 0.68
CA THR A 62 -6.42 -12.37 -0.05
C THR A 62 -6.52 -11.21 -1.03
N SER A 63 -6.50 -11.53 -2.33
CA SER A 63 -6.62 -10.54 -3.40
C SER A 63 -8.07 -10.05 -3.56
N VAL A 64 -8.25 -8.77 -3.88
CA VAL A 64 -9.57 -8.16 -4.09
C VAL A 64 -9.64 -7.45 -5.44
N SER A 65 -8.70 -6.54 -5.73
CA SER A 65 -8.68 -5.76 -6.99
C SER A 65 -7.25 -5.55 -7.50
N GLY A 66 -7.09 -5.27 -8.80
CA GLY A 66 -5.77 -5.01 -9.39
C GLY A 66 -4.92 -6.28 -9.60
N GLY A 67 -5.57 -7.45 -9.68
CA GLY A 67 -4.94 -8.74 -9.99
C GLY A 67 -4.67 -9.63 -8.79
N SER A 68 -3.88 -10.68 -9.05
CA SER A 68 -3.45 -11.63 -8.02
C SER A 68 -2.27 -11.09 -7.23
N TRP A 69 -2.50 -10.76 -5.96
CA TRP A 69 -1.50 -10.28 -5.01
C TRP A 69 -0.90 -11.44 -4.21
N SER A 70 0.41 -11.36 -3.97
CA SER A 70 1.17 -12.40 -3.26
C SER A 70 2.39 -11.80 -2.54
N ASP A 71 2.70 -12.33 -1.36
CA ASP A 71 3.90 -11.96 -0.58
C ASP A 71 5.14 -12.64 -1.19
N ASN A 72 5.73 -11.98 -2.17
CA ASN A 72 6.72 -12.57 -3.09
C ASN A 72 8.15 -12.46 -2.57
N SER A 73 8.46 -11.37 -1.89
CA SER A 73 9.80 -11.03 -1.41
C SER A 73 9.76 -10.72 0.06
N ARG A 74 10.69 -11.27 0.84
CA ARG A 74 10.69 -11.13 2.29
C ARG A 74 12.10 -10.98 2.81
N VAL A 75 12.29 -10.03 3.71
CA VAL A 75 13.51 -9.88 4.50
C VAL A 75 13.10 -9.59 5.93
N TYR A 76 13.79 -10.23 6.88
CA TYR A 76 13.47 -10.16 8.29
C TYR A 76 14.61 -9.53 9.08
N GLU A 77 14.28 -8.89 10.19
CA GLU A 77 15.21 -8.35 11.18
C GLU A 77 16.21 -7.31 10.61
N VAL A 78 15.74 -6.40 9.75
CA VAL A 78 16.54 -5.27 9.25
C VAL A 78 16.14 -4.01 9.98
N GLU A 79 17.08 -3.45 10.75
CA GLU A 79 16.88 -2.24 11.55
C GLU A 79 15.65 -2.31 12.48
N GLY A 80 15.39 -3.50 13.03
CA GLY A 80 14.23 -3.75 13.91
C GLY A 80 12.89 -3.91 13.18
N SER A 81 12.91 -4.03 11.86
CA SER A 81 11.72 -4.21 11.01
C SER A 81 11.83 -5.46 10.13
N ASP A 82 10.68 -5.94 9.67
CA ASP A 82 10.58 -6.91 8.59
C ASP A 82 9.92 -6.26 7.38
N PHE A 83 10.32 -6.70 6.19
CA PHE A 83 9.92 -6.16 4.91
C PHE A 83 9.27 -7.25 4.07
N HIS A 84 8.06 -6.97 3.59
CA HIS A 84 7.25 -7.88 2.80
C HIS A 84 6.84 -7.21 1.49
N GLY A 85 7.39 -7.67 0.38
CA GLY A 85 7.09 -7.18 -0.96
C GLY A 85 5.88 -7.91 -1.51
N VAL A 86 4.70 -7.27 -1.44
CA VAL A 86 3.46 -7.84 -1.97
C VAL A 86 3.29 -7.39 -3.41
N GLY A 87 3.46 -8.33 -4.34
CA GLY A 87 3.42 -8.07 -5.77
C GLY A 87 2.13 -8.55 -6.44
N SER A 88 1.71 -7.84 -7.49
CA SER A 88 0.64 -8.24 -8.39
C SER A 88 1.10 -8.22 -9.85
N VAL A 89 0.58 -9.15 -10.64
CA VAL A 89 0.74 -9.19 -12.10
C VAL A 89 -0.25 -8.30 -12.85
N GLY A 90 -1.23 -7.71 -12.13
CA GLY A 90 -2.25 -6.85 -12.70
C GLY A 90 -3.53 -7.57 -13.16
N ASP A 91 -4.60 -6.79 -13.30
CA ASP A 91 -5.89 -7.16 -13.90
C ASP A 91 -6.70 -5.88 -14.19
N LYS A 92 -7.84 -6.00 -14.86
CA LYS A 92 -8.75 -4.87 -15.02
C LYS A 92 -9.43 -4.50 -13.71
N VAL A 93 -9.49 -3.20 -13.43
CA VAL A 93 -10.15 -2.64 -12.25
C VAL A 93 -10.88 -1.36 -12.61
N ASP A 94 -12.04 -1.14 -12.00
CA ASP A 94 -12.73 0.15 -12.09
C ASP A 94 -12.14 1.11 -11.05
N LEU A 95 -11.66 2.26 -11.52
CA LEU A 95 -11.06 3.30 -10.68
C LEU A 95 -11.93 4.56 -10.73
N THR A 96 -12.10 5.17 -9.56
CA THR A 96 -12.78 6.47 -9.42
C THR A 96 -11.89 7.43 -8.66
N SER A 97 -11.69 8.62 -9.22
CA SER A 97 -10.84 9.66 -8.64
C SER A 97 -11.23 9.95 -7.20
N GLY A 98 -10.25 9.94 -6.30
CA GLY A 98 -10.41 10.21 -4.87
C GLY A 98 -11.10 9.11 -4.07
N VAL A 99 -11.51 8.00 -4.71
CA VAL A 99 -12.18 6.88 -4.05
C VAL A 99 -11.20 5.75 -3.81
N GLU A 100 -11.19 5.24 -2.59
CA GLU A 100 -10.32 4.14 -2.20
C GLU A 100 -10.82 2.82 -2.80
N THR A 101 -9.92 2.10 -3.47
CA THR A 101 -10.13 0.76 -3.99
C THR A 101 -9.34 -0.23 -3.14
N LEU A 102 -10.01 -1.20 -2.53
CA LEU A 102 -9.34 -2.27 -1.79
C LEU A 102 -8.58 -3.17 -2.77
N LEU A 103 -7.25 -3.25 -2.61
CA LEU A 103 -6.39 -4.08 -3.46
C LEU A 103 -6.32 -5.51 -2.92
N PHE A 104 -5.94 -5.64 -1.65
CA PHE A 104 -5.82 -6.91 -0.96
C PHE A 104 -5.93 -6.71 0.54
N HIS A 105 -6.10 -7.83 1.24
CA HIS A 105 -6.06 -7.86 2.70
C HIS A 105 -5.33 -9.10 3.20
N PHE A 106 -4.87 -9.04 4.45
CA PHE A 106 -4.21 -10.17 5.11
C PHE A 106 -4.50 -10.16 6.62
N THR A 107 -4.26 -11.30 7.25
CA THR A 107 -4.38 -11.44 8.70
C THR A 107 -3.04 -11.85 9.28
N LEU A 108 -2.73 -11.31 10.46
CA LEU A 108 -1.60 -11.80 11.24
C LEU A 108 -2.02 -13.05 12.02
N PRO A 109 -1.08 -13.95 12.36
CA PRO A 109 -1.36 -15.08 13.24
C PRO A 109 -2.10 -14.63 14.51
N GLY A 110 -3.21 -15.29 14.82
CA GLY A 110 -4.05 -14.95 15.98
C GLY A 110 -5.07 -13.83 15.75
N GLY A 111 -5.16 -13.25 14.53
CA GLY A 111 -6.15 -12.21 14.22
C GLY A 111 -5.97 -10.94 15.06
N VAL A 112 -4.73 -10.68 15.48
CA VAL A 112 -4.41 -9.55 16.35
C VAL A 112 -4.06 -8.32 15.53
N CYS A 113 -4.45 -7.16 16.06
CA CYS A 113 -3.87 -5.90 15.63
C CYS A 113 -2.52 -5.72 16.30
N LEU A 114 -1.46 -5.65 15.51
CA LEU A 114 -0.12 -5.24 15.91
C LEU A 114 0.07 -3.74 15.57
N PRO A 115 0.41 -2.88 16.55
CA PRO A 115 0.73 -1.49 16.26
C PRO A 115 1.99 -1.35 15.40
N GLY A 116 2.07 -0.28 14.63
CA GLY A 116 3.28 0.09 13.89
C GLY A 116 3.41 -0.48 12.47
N LEU A 117 2.47 -1.34 12.02
CA LEU A 117 2.44 -1.76 10.61
C LEU A 117 2.17 -0.56 9.70
N ARG A 118 2.99 -0.42 8.66
CA ARG A 118 2.89 0.64 7.65
C ARG A 118 3.33 0.11 6.29
N LEU A 119 3.14 0.92 5.25
CA LEU A 119 3.73 0.69 3.95
C LEU A 119 5.18 1.18 3.91
N TYR A 120 5.98 0.56 3.05
CA TYR A 120 7.36 0.95 2.75
C TYR A 120 7.40 2.37 2.15
N ILE A 121 8.33 3.20 2.58
CA ILE A 121 8.48 4.59 2.12
C ILE A 121 9.66 4.67 1.15
N ASN A 122 9.36 4.81 -0.14
CA ASN A 122 10.36 4.95 -1.19
C ASN A 122 11.34 6.10 -0.86
N GLY A 123 12.64 5.81 -0.95
CA GLY A 123 13.72 6.78 -0.70
C GLY A 123 13.95 7.13 0.78
N SER A 124 13.20 6.55 1.72
CA SER A 124 13.41 6.73 3.16
C SER A 124 13.69 5.43 3.90
N ASP A 125 13.03 4.34 3.51
CA ASP A 125 13.35 3.02 4.05
C ASP A 125 14.62 2.44 3.41
N PRO A 126 15.28 1.46 4.06
CA PRO A 126 16.51 0.85 3.56
C PRO A 126 16.36 0.30 2.14
N ASP A 127 17.24 0.71 1.23
CA ASP A 127 17.24 0.20 -0.13
C ASP A 127 17.89 -1.18 -0.24
N SER A 128 17.83 -1.77 -1.44
CA SER A 128 18.38 -3.12 -1.69
C SER A 128 19.86 -3.31 -1.36
N SER A 129 20.63 -2.24 -1.29
CA SER A 129 22.08 -2.25 -1.00
C SER A 129 22.39 -2.16 0.50
N GLU A 130 21.41 -1.78 1.32
CA GLU A 130 21.60 -1.61 2.76
C GLU A 130 21.87 -2.96 3.48
N PRO A 131 22.66 -2.96 4.57
CA PRO A 131 22.98 -4.17 5.31
C PRO A 131 21.73 -4.92 5.77
N GLY A 132 21.70 -6.22 5.48
CA GLY A 132 20.58 -7.10 5.85
C GLY A 132 19.47 -7.18 4.80
N MET A 133 19.39 -6.25 3.84
CA MET A 133 18.39 -6.26 2.76
C MET A 133 18.63 -7.36 1.71
N ARG A 134 19.85 -7.91 1.65
CA ARG A 134 20.21 -9.07 0.79
C ARG A 134 19.84 -8.88 -0.68
N GLY A 135 19.85 -7.64 -1.18
CA GLY A 135 19.46 -7.31 -2.55
C GLY A 135 17.95 -7.27 -2.80
N GLY A 136 17.11 -7.38 -1.77
CA GLY A 136 15.66 -7.25 -1.90
C GLY A 136 15.25 -5.80 -2.14
N ASP A 137 14.48 -5.55 -3.21
CA ASP A 137 13.90 -4.24 -3.49
C ASP A 137 12.42 -4.22 -3.11
N PHE A 138 12.08 -3.37 -2.15
CA PHE A 138 10.73 -3.22 -1.59
C PHE A 138 10.06 -1.92 -2.04
N THR A 139 10.62 -1.22 -3.02
CA THR A 139 10.05 0.00 -3.59
C THR A 139 8.60 -0.22 -4.02
N ASN A 140 7.70 0.66 -3.57
CA ASN A 140 6.31 0.69 -4.03
C ASN A 140 6.25 1.15 -5.48
N THR A 141 5.49 0.41 -6.29
CA THR A 141 5.32 0.68 -7.71
C THR A 141 3.89 0.44 -8.14
N MET A 142 3.47 1.17 -9.17
CA MET A 142 2.22 0.98 -9.86
C MET A 142 2.44 1.26 -11.34
N TYR A 143 2.35 0.25 -12.19
CA TYR A 143 2.41 0.44 -13.64
C TYR A 143 1.05 0.16 -14.26
N SER A 144 0.70 0.89 -15.32
CA SER A 144 -0.38 0.44 -16.19
C SER A 144 0.08 -0.77 -17.00
N ALA A 145 -0.79 -1.72 -17.31
CA ALA A 145 -0.43 -2.84 -18.18
C ALA A 145 -0.04 -2.39 -19.61
N ASN A 146 -0.39 -1.15 -19.98
CA ASN A 146 0.00 -0.54 -21.25
C ASN A 146 1.41 0.07 -21.20
N ASP A 147 2.02 0.18 -20.02
CA ASP A 147 3.39 0.68 -19.85
C ASP A 147 4.39 -0.48 -19.96
N ILE A 148 4.59 -0.93 -21.20
CA ILE A 148 5.43 -2.10 -21.54
C ILE A 148 6.90 -1.88 -21.15
N LEU A 149 7.35 -0.63 -21.09
CA LEU A 149 8.72 -0.27 -20.74
C LEU A 149 8.90 0.04 -19.24
N GLY A 150 7.80 0.10 -18.47
CA GLY A 150 7.85 0.44 -17.04
C GLY A 150 8.39 1.84 -16.77
N GLU A 151 8.26 2.76 -17.73
CA GLU A 151 8.81 4.10 -17.66
C GLU A 151 7.93 5.05 -16.82
N ASN A 152 6.65 4.71 -16.66
CA ASN A 152 5.63 5.53 -16.01
C ASN A 152 5.10 4.83 -14.76
N ASN A 153 5.88 4.91 -13.67
CA ASN A 153 5.38 4.55 -12.35
C ASN A 153 4.33 5.58 -11.90
N LEU A 154 3.08 5.14 -11.77
CA LEU A 154 1.95 5.95 -11.32
C LEU A 154 1.84 6.02 -9.79
N TYR A 155 2.62 5.22 -9.05
CA TYR A 155 2.69 5.37 -7.59
C TYR A 155 3.23 6.75 -7.25
N PHE A 156 2.52 7.45 -6.37
CA PHE A 156 2.91 8.78 -5.92
C PHE A 156 3.40 8.78 -4.47
N GLU A 157 2.52 8.46 -3.52
CA GLU A 157 2.87 8.44 -2.10
C GLU A 157 2.07 7.43 -1.28
N ASN A 158 2.45 7.27 -0.01
CA ASN A 158 1.61 6.61 0.99
C ASN A 158 0.96 7.67 1.89
N TYR A 159 -0.37 7.74 1.91
CA TYR A 159 -1.08 8.61 2.85
C TYR A 159 -1.47 7.86 4.13
N ALA A 160 -1.61 8.61 5.22
CA ALA A 160 -1.92 8.07 6.56
C ALA A 160 -0.98 6.91 6.99
N ASN A 161 0.30 6.99 6.63
CA ASN A 161 1.27 5.90 6.75
C ASN A 161 2.14 5.96 8.02
N THR A 162 1.61 6.50 9.12
CA THR A 162 2.37 6.72 10.37
C THR A 162 2.46 5.48 11.26
N GLY A 163 2.05 4.32 10.75
CA GLY A 163 1.92 3.08 11.53
C GLY A 163 0.50 2.85 12.02
N THR A 164 0.08 1.58 12.01
CA THR A 164 -1.24 1.16 12.46
C THR A 164 -1.42 1.45 13.95
N LEU A 165 -2.59 1.99 14.29
CA LEU A 165 -3.06 2.13 15.67
C LEU A 165 -4.11 1.06 15.95
N CYS A 166 -3.95 0.34 17.06
CA CYS A 166 -4.82 -0.78 17.44
C CYS A 166 -5.93 -0.41 18.42
N THR A 167 -6.16 0.89 18.61
CA THR A 167 -7.22 1.42 19.46
C THR A 167 -8.24 2.15 18.60
N ASN A 168 -9.52 1.89 18.86
CA ASN A 168 -10.58 2.76 18.36
C ASN A 168 -10.42 4.13 19.03
N CYS A 169 -10.14 5.17 18.25
CA CYS A 169 -10.30 6.54 18.72
C CYS A 169 -11.79 6.84 18.79
N ASN A 170 -12.43 6.50 19.92
CA ASN A 170 -13.79 6.93 20.22
C ASN A 170 -13.77 8.42 20.58
N LEU A 171 -13.83 9.30 19.58
CA LEU A 171 -14.08 10.72 19.82
C LEU A 171 -15.56 10.89 20.20
N THR A 172 -15.86 10.85 21.50
CA THR A 172 -17.14 11.35 22.01
C THR A 172 -17.13 12.87 21.94
N ALA A 173 -17.95 13.44 21.06
CA ALA A 173 -18.16 14.88 21.02
C ALA A 173 -18.66 15.39 22.39
N PRO A 174 -18.14 16.51 22.92
CA PRO A 174 -18.63 17.06 24.17
C PRO A 174 -20.11 17.44 24.01
N THR A 175 -20.96 16.95 24.91
CA THR A 175 -22.35 17.39 24.97
C THR A 175 -22.39 18.85 25.40
N LEU A 176 -22.85 19.74 24.52
CA LEU A 176 -23.21 21.11 24.88
C LEU A 176 -24.35 21.06 25.90
N SER A 177 -24.02 21.25 27.18
CA SER A 177 -25.01 21.55 28.21
C SER A 177 -25.60 22.93 27.94
N LYS A 178 -26.93 22.97 27.78
CA LYS A 178 -27.73 24.20 27.62
C LYS A 178 -27.72 25.04 28.90
#